data_AF-A0A1F1UDW9-F1
#
_entry.id   AF-A0A1F1UDW9-F1
#
_cell.length_a   1.000
_cell.length_b   1.000
_cell.length_c   1.000
_cell.angle_alpha   90.00
_cell.angle_beta   90.00
_cell.angle_gamma   90.00
#
_symmetry.space_group_name_H-M   'P 1'
#
loop_
_entity.id
_entity.type
_entity.pdbx_description
1 polymer ?
#
loop_
_entity_poly.entity_id
_entity_poly.type
_entity_poly.pdbx_seq_one_letter_code
_entity_poly.pdbx_strand_id
1 'polypeptide(L)'
;MLAHVATFCLSDAQLHPETRASWGDDLDLPSGFLEIYHDLQTYGDDPADRNERGWLVRYIPDVTGLHLVNEAVGLDPVSGDECQQGLMMPGFTLPTFEDLPTNSAVTFDQWESCFEELEAEWHLQRFGVNADSQIPYSHLGGHSAHGKSAVFALLHEVLPLGDGDEHYLLASFESWTTLNGWFGDAGTLEVWIRKQDLAQQRFDEAWCLIRND
;
A
#
# COMPACT_ATOMS: atom_id res chain seq x y z
N MET A 1 -15.27 -0.70 14.27
CA MET A 1 -16.04 -0.84 13.01
C MET A 1 -15.02 -0.64 11.90
N LEU A 2 -15.00 -1.48 10.87
CA LEU A 2 -14.00 -1.35 9.81
C LEU A 2 -14.63 -0.66 8.59
N ALA A 3 -13.99 0.41 8.13
CA ALA A 3 -14.27 1.03 6.84
C ALA A 3 -13.64 0.20 5.72
N HIS A 4 -14.32 0.10 4.58
CA HIS A 4 -13.75 -0.49 3.37
C HIS A 4 -12.86 0.56 2.70
N VAL A 5 -11.55 0.29 2.64
CA VAL A 5 -10.56 1.22 2.07
C VAL A 5 -10.44 1.02 0.56
N ALA A 6 -10.27 -0.23 0.13
CA ALA A 6 -10.14 -0.54 -1.29
C ALA A 6 -10.43 -2.02 -1.60
N THR A 7 -10.79 -2.26 -2.86
CA THR A 7 -10.78 -3.59 -3.47
C THR A 7 -10.00 -3.55 -4.78
N PHE A 8 -9.05 -4.46 -4.95
CA PHE A 8 -8.27 -4.61 -6.17
C PHE A 8 -8.54 -5.95 -6.85
N CYS A 9 -8.64 -5.96 -8.19
CA CYS A 9 -8.45 -7.16 -8.98
C CYS A 9 -6.94 -7.41 -9.13
N LEU A 10 -6.41 -8.42 -8.44
CA LEU A 10 -4.97 -8.71 -8.42
C LEU A 10 -4.44 -9.17 -9.78
N SER A 11 -5.30 -9.77 -10.61
CA SER A 11 -4.95 -10.14 -11.99
C SER A 11 -4.62 -8.90 -12.85
N ASP A 12 -5.26 -7.77 -12.58
CA ASP A 12 -5.01 -6.51 -13.29
C ASP A 12 -3.75 -5.79 -12.79
N ALA A 13 -3.29 -6.16 -11.59
CA ALA A 13 -2.10 -5.59 -10.95
C ALA A 13 -0.83 -6.44 -11.14
N GLN A 14 -0.90 -7.52 -11.91
CA GLN A 14 0.28 -8.33 -12.21
C GLN A 14 1.28 -7.55 -13.05
N LEU A 15 2.56 -7.65 -12.69
CA LEU A 15 3.66 -7.14 -13.51
C LEU A 15 3.64 -7.82 -14.89
N HIS A 16 3.85 -7.04 -15.93
CA HIS A 16 4.00 -7.58 -17.28
C HIS A 16 5.20 -8.56 -17.30
N PRO A 17 5.09 -9.75 -17.91
CA PRO A 17 6.16 -10.76 -17.88
C PRO A 17 7.51 -10.24 -18.40
N GLU A 18 7.48 -9.29 -19.34
CA GLU A 18 8.69 -8.67 -19.89
C GLU A 18 9.35 -7.65 -18.95
N THR A 19 8.58 -7.01 -18.05
CA THR A 19 9.14 -6.10 -17.04
C THR A 19 9.59 -6.87 -15.81
N ARG A 20 9.00 -8.03 -15.52
CA ARG A 20 9.30 -8.89 -14.36
C ARG A 20 10.81 -9.18 -14.18
N ALA A 21 11.54 -9.47 -15.26
CA ALA A 21 12.97 -9.75 -15.19
C ALA A 21 13.87 -8.53 -14.86
N SER A 22 13.35 -7.31 -14.98
CA SER A 22 14.15 -6.08 -14.91
C SER A 22 14.09 -5.37 -13.55
N TRP A 23 13.13 -5.73 -12.68
CA TRP A 23 12.78 -4.94 -11.49
C TRP A 23 13.22 -5.54 -10.15
N GLY A 24 13.64 -6.81 -10.09
CA GLY A 24 14.15 -7.44 -8.85
C GLY A 24 13.06 -7.64 -7.79
N ASP A 25 13.12 -8.79 -7.11
CA ASP A 25 12.15 -9.28 -6.10
C ASP A 25 10.67 -9.22 -6.50
N ASP A 26 10.28 -10.26 -7.24
CA ASP A 26 8.93 -10.51 -7.72
C ASP A 26 7.91 -10.64 -6.58
N LEU A 27 7.06 -9.63 -6.41
CA LEU A 27 5.78 -9.80 -5.74
C LEU A 27 4.86 -10.64 -6.65
N ASP A 28 4.86 -11.96 -6.46
CA ASP A 28 4.00 -12.87 -7.23
C ASP A 28 2.57 -12.84 -6.70
N LEU A 29 1.78 -11.89 -7.19
CA LEU A 29 0.40 -11.70 -6.78
C LEU A 29 -0.50 -12.82 -7.34
N PRO A 30 -1.31 -13.49 -6.50
CA PRO A 30 -2.27 -14.48 -6.96
C PRO A 30 -3.38 -13.80 -7.79
N SER A 31 -4.00 -14.53 -8.72
CA SER A 31 -5.25 -14.07 -9.34
C SER A 31 -6.36 -13.98 -8.30
N GLY A 32 -7.32 -13.07 -8.50
CA GLY A 32 -8.46 -12.88 -7.59
C GLY A 32 -8.58 -11.43 -7.12
N PHE A 33 -9.19 -11.23 -5.96
CA PHE A 33 -9.42 -9.90 -5.39
C PHE A 33 -8.78 -9.76 -4.02
N LEU A 34 -8.24 -8.57 -3.74
CA LEU A 34 -7.77 -8.15 -2.43
C LEU A 34 -8.72 -7.08 -1.90
N GLU A 35 -9.31 -7.30 -0.73
CA GLU A 35 -10.09 -6.30 0.00
C GLU A 35 -9.31 -5.86 1.24
N ILE A 36 -9.26 -4.55 1.48
CA ILE A 36 -8.59 -3.96 2.65
C ILE A 36 -9.62 -3.14 3.42
N TYR A 37 -9.70 -3.41 4.72
CA TYR A 37 -10.56 -2.70 5.65
C TYR A 37 -9.74 -2.19 6.84
N HIS A 38 -10.09 -1.02 7.36
CA HIS A 38 -9.38 -0.35 8.44
C HIS A 38 -10.34 0.43 9.34
N ASP A 39 -10.07 0.56 10.63
CA ASP A 39 -10.90 1.32 11.57
C ASP A 39 -10.60 2.83 11.62
N LEU A 40 -9.53 3.25 10.93
CA LEU A 40 -9.00 4.61 10.82
C LEU A 40 -8.50 5.20 12.16
N GLN A 41 -8.26 4.33 13.15
CA GLN A 41 -7.90 4.74 14.51
C GLN A 41 -6.70 3.97 15.06
N THR A 42 -6.57 2.69 14.72
CA THR A 42 -5.43 1.86 15.12
C THR A 42 -4.26 2.17 14.20
N TYR A 43 -3.14 2.65 14.75
CA TYR A 43 -1.99 3.08 13.94
C TYR A 43 -1.10 1.90 13.52
N GLY A 44 -1.10 0.82 14.29
CA GLY A 44 -0.25 -0.35 14.05
C GLY A 44 1.20 -0.15 14.46
N ASP A 45 1.54 0.95 15.14
CA ASP A 45 2.89 1.27 15.61
C ASP A 45 3.28 0.53 16.90
N ASP A 46 2.31 -0.13 17.56
CA ASP A 46 2.53 -1.00 18.72
C ASP A 46 2.16 -2.46 18.37
N PRO A 47 3.03 -3.46 18.63
CA PRO A 47 2.71 -4.88 18.51
C PRO A 47 1.41 -5.32 19.21
N ALA A 48 1.00 -4.62 20.27
CA ALA A 48 -0.25 -4.86 20.98
C ALA A 48 -1.51 -4.62 20.12
N ASP A 49 -1.42 -3.79 19.09
CA ASP A 49 -2.52 -3.42 18.19
C ASP A 49 -3.11 -4.63 17.44
N ARG A 50 -2.37 -5.74 17.35
CA ARG A 50 -2.88 -7.02 16.85
C ARG A 50 -4.17 -7.44 17.54
N ASN A 51 -4.30 -7.12 18.83
CA ASN A 51 -5.45 -7.51 19.64
C ASN A 51 -6.66 -6.60 19.45
N GLU A 52 -6.46 -5.37 18.97
CA GLU A 52 -7.52 -4.39 18.71
C GLU A 52 -8.37 -4.76 17.49
N ARG A 53 -7.81 -5.58 16.58
CA ARG A 53 -8.46 -5.98 15.32
C ARG A 53 -8.89 -4.76 14.50
N GLY A 54 -8.00 -3.75 14.44
CA GLY A 54 -8.23 -2.48 13.74
C GLY A 54 -8.25 -2.60 12.21
N TRP A 55 -7.87 -3.74 11.65
CA TRP A 55 -7.91 -3.97 10.20
C TRP A 55 -8.32 -5.39 9.83
N LEU A 56 -8.69 -5.56 8.57
CA LEU A 56 -8.91 -6.85 7.92
C LEU A 56 -8.39 -6.76 6.49
N VAL A 57 -7.48 -7.67 6.14
CA VAL A 57 -6.99 -7.84 4.77
C VAL A 57 -7.45 -9.20 4.29
N ARG A 58 -8.25 -9.22 3.22
CA ARG A 58 -8.96 -10.41 2.77
C ARG A 58 -8.65 -10.68 1.31
N TYR A 59 -8.32 -11.93 1.01
CA TYR A 59 -8.20 -12.42 -0.35
C TYR A 59 -9.44 -13.22 -0.76
N ILE A 60 -9.93 -12.97 -1.97
CA ILE A 60 -11.06 -13.65 -2.58
C ILE A 60 -10.58 -14.27 -3.89
N PRO A 61 -10.47 -15.61 -4.00
CA PRO A 61 -9.82 -16.25 -5.14
C PRO A 61 -10.60 -16.11 -6.45
N ASP A 62 -11.91 -15.94 -6.38
CA ASP A 62 -12.78 -15.75 -7.54
C ASP A 62 -14.01 -14.88 -7.19
N VAL A 63 -14.91 -14.64 -8.16
CA VAL A 63 -16.09 -13.80 -7.94
C VAL A 63 -17.15 -14.42 -7.02
N THR A 64 -17.01 -15.71 -6.66
CA THR A 64 -17.84 -16.40 -5.70
C THR A 64 -17.51 -15.89 -4.30
N GLY A 65 -18.39 -15.06 -3.75
CA GLY A 65 -18.17 -14.39 -2.45
C GLY A 65 -17.87 -12.89 -2.56
N LEU A 66 -17.76 -12.35 -3.79
CA LEU A 66 -18.03 -10.94 -4.06
C LEU A 66 -19.55 -10.74 -3.94
N HIS A 67 -20.00 -10.49 -2.73
CA HIS A 67 -21.33 -9.96 -2.52
C HIS A 67 -21.26 -8.48 -2.82
N LEU A 68 -22.13 -7.96 -3.68
CA LEU A 68 -22.43 -6.54 -3.70
C LEU A 68 -22.88 -6.20 -2.28
N VAL A 69 -22.00 -5.59 -1.50
CA VAL A 69 -22.29 -5.24 -0.12
C VAL A 69 -23.30 -4.11 -0.22
N ASN A 70 -24.52 -4.37 0.27
CA ASN A 70 -25.47 -3.27 0.42
C ASN A 70 -24.88 -2.30 1.44
N GLU A 71 -25.05 -1.01 1.18
CA GLU A 71 -24.78 0.06 2.15
C GLU A 71 -25.29 -0.37 3.54
N ALA A 72 -24.42 -0.26 4.54
CA ALA A 72 -24.81 -0.55 5.92
C ALA A 72 -25.89 0.46 6.35
N VAL A 73 -27.11 -0.03 6.57
CA VAL A 73 -28.25 0.81 6.94
C VAL A 73 -27.96 1.53 8.26
N GLY A 74 -27.96 2.86 8.23
CA GLY A 74 -27.84 3.70 9.43
C GLY A 74 -26.41 4.07 9.84
N LEU A 75 -25.42 3.79 8.98
CA LEU A 75 -24.14 4.51 9.05
C LEU A 75 -24.26 5.78 8.23
N ASP A 76 -23.80 6.91 8.79
CA ASP A 76 -23.58 8.09 7.96
C ASP A 76 -22.54 7.69 6.89
N PRO A 77 -22.84 7.88 5.60
CA PRO A 77 -21.84 7.64 4.58
C PRO A 77 -20.63 8.51 4.89
N VAL A 78 -19.43 7.92 4.81
CA VAL A 78 -18.25 8.75 4.55
C VAL A 78 -18.57 9.51 3.25
N SER A 79 -18.32 10.81 3.28
CA SER A 79 -19.07 11.88 2.62
C SER A 79 -19.05 11.99 1.08
N GLY A 80 -19.26 10.94 0.28
CA GLY A 80 -19.31 11.07 -1.20
C GLY A 80 -17.93 11.29 -1.86
N ASP A 81 -17.84 11.04 -3.16
CA ASP A 81 -16.56 10.96 -3.91
C ASP A 81 -15.51 9.96 -3.34
N GLU A 82 -15.65 9.30 -2.18
CA GLU A 82 -14.65 8.31 -1.71
C GLU A 82 -14.86 6.91 -2.30
N CYS A 83 -16.07 6.60 -2.80
CA CYS A 83 -16.32 5.40 -3.61
C CYS A 83 -15.98 5.66 -5.08
N GLN A 84 -14.70 5.74 -5.40
CA GLN A 84 -14.21 5.94 -6.77
C GLN A 84 -13.77 4.63 -7.41
N GLN A 85 -14.13 4.46 -8.69
CA GLN A 85 -13.50 3.47 -9.54
C GLN A 85 -12.14 4.02 -9.99
N GLY A 86 -11.07 3.33 -9.60
CA GLY A 86 -9.72 3.58 -10.10
C GLY A 86 -9.33 2.60 -11.20
N LEU A 87 -8.41 3.01 -12.08
CA LEU A 87 -7.72 2.12 -13.00
C LEU A 87 -6.29 1.94 -12.51
N MET A 88 -5.86 0.68 -12.31
CA MET A 88 -4.46 0.38 -12.03
C MET A 88 -3.63 0.60 -13.29
N MET A 89 -2.56 1.39 -13.16
CA MET A 89 -1.62 1.66 -14.24
C MET A 89 -0.27 1.02 -13.91
N PRO A 90 0.41 0.39 -14.89
CA PRO A 90 1.75 -0.11 -14.67
C PRO A 90 2.71 1.05 -14.41
N GLY A 91 3.62 0.88 -13.46
CA GLY A 91 4.64 1.86 -13.16
C GLY A 91 5.58 1.36 -12.08
N PHE A 92 6.19 2.29 -11.35
CA PHE A 92 7.17 1.97 -10.32
C PHE A 92 7.15 2.95 -9.16
N THR A 93 7.89 2.59 -8.12
CA THR A 93 8.15 3.39 -6.93
C THR A 93 9.65 3.43 -6.70
N LEU A 94 10.12 4.44 -5.99
CA LEU A 94 11.51 4.55 -5.56
C LEU A 94 11.59 4.22 -4.07
N PRO A 95 12.61 3.49 -3.60
CA PRO A 95 12.90 3.43 -2.17
C PRO A 95 13.22 4.83 -1.63
N THR A 96 13.06 5.02 -0.33
CA THR A 96 13.61 6.21 0.35
C THR A 96 15.14 6.21 0.27
N PHE A 97 15.75 7.37 0.48
CA PHE A 97 17.20 7.48 0.42
C PHE A 97 17.89 6.59 1.46
N GLU A 98 17.28 6.44 2.63
CA GLU A 98 17.73 5.60 3.74
C GLU A 98 17.72 4.11 3.41
N ASP A 99 16.82 3.69 2.52
CA ASP A 99 16.69 2.30 2.07
C ASP A 99 17.64 1.95 0.92
N LEU A 100 18.41 2.92 0.40
CA LEU A 100 19.38 2.66 -0.66
C LEU A 100 20.58 1.82 -0.16
N PRO A 101 21.18 0.99 -1.03
CA PRO A 101 22.43 0.32 -0.71
C PRO A 101 23.52 1.30 -0.28
N THR A 102 24.27 0.96 0.76
CA THR A 102 25.33 1.82 1.33
C THR A 102 26.45 2.17 0.36
N ASN A 103 26.55 1.48 -0.78
CA ASN A 103 27.51 1.72 -1.85
C ASN A 103 26.94 2.58 -3.00
N SER A 104 25.74 3.14 -2.86
CA SER A 104 25.17 4.06 -3.85
C SER A 104 26.04 5.30 -4.01
N ALA A 105 26.29 5.69 -5.25
CA ALA A 105 27.02 6.91 -5.58
C ALA A 105 26.10 8.15 -5.67
N VAL A 106 24.78 7.96 -5.50
CA VAL A 106 23.76 9.00 -5.62
C VAL A 106 23.71 9.83 -4.32
N THR A 107 23.60 11.14 -4.44
CA THR A 107 23.43 12.03 -3.29
C THR A 107 21.96 12.12 -2.87
N PHE A 108 21.70 12.51 -1.61
CA PHE A 108 20.33 12.75 -1.12
C PHE A 108 19.55 13.68 -2.07
N ASP A 109 20.10 14.87 -2.38
CA ASP A 109 19.45 15.86 -3.25
C ASP A 109 19.09 15.31 -4.64
N GLN A 110 19.94 14.45 -5.22
CA GLN A 110 19.68 13.85 -6.53
C GLN A 110 18.54 12.85 -6.44
N TRP A 111 18.48 12.08 -5.36
CA TRP A 111 17.46 11.09 -5.13
C TRP A 111 16.10 11.72 -4.80
N GLU A 112 16.11 12.77 -3.98
CA GLU A 112 14.93 13.56 -3.64
C GLU A 112 14.31 14.14 -4.92
N SER A 113 15.11 14.77 -5.80
CA SER A 113 14.63 15.25 -7.10
C SER A 113 13.97 14.16 -7.95
N CYS A 114 14.50 12.93 -7.98
CA CYS A 114 13.85 11.82 -8.69
C CYS A 114 12.49 11.44 -8.08
N PHE A 115 12.35 11.54 -6.76
CA PHE A 115 11.08 11.29 -6.07
C PHE A 115 10.04 12.38 -6.42
N GLU A 116 10.42 13.65 -6.38
CA GLU A 116 9.50 14.75 -6.74
C GLU A 116 9.09 14.68 -8.22
N GLU A 117 10.03 14.36 -9.10
CA GLU A 117 9.76 14.18 -10.54
C GLU A 117 8.78 13.02 -10.76
N LEU A 118 8.93 11.89 -10.06
CA LEU A 118 8.03 10.75 -10.19
C LEU A 118 6.59 11.10 -9.77
N GLU A 119 6.41 11.80 -8.65
CA GLU A 119 5.09 12.23 -8.19
C GLU A 119 4.46 13.26 -9.14
N ALA A 120 5.26 14.21 -9.63
CA ALA A 120 4.80 15.21 -10.59
C ALA A 120 4.33 14.55 -11.90
N GLU A 121 5.07 13.56 -12.41
CA GLU A 121 4.71 12.82 -13.62
C GLU A 121 3.43 11.99 -13.42
N TRP A 122 3.24 11.35 -12.26
CA TRP A 122 1.99 10.66 -11.93
C TRP A 122 0.80 11.61 -11.86
N HIS A 123 0.98 12.78 -11.26
CA HIS A 123 -0.05 13.81 -11.24
C HIS A 123 -0.41 14.29 -12.65
N LEU A 124 0.60 14.58 -13.47
CA LEU A 124 0.42 14.96 -14.87
C LEU A 124 -0.30 13.88 -15.66
N GLN A 125 0.06 12.61 -15.47
CA GLN A 125 -0.58 11.48 -16.11
C GLN A 125 -2.07 11.35 -15.71
N ARG A 126 -2.40 11.54 -14.42
CA ARG A 126 -3.76 11.39 -13.90
C ARG A 126 -4.67 12.56 -14.29
N PHE A 127 -4.16 13.79 -14.25
CA PHE A 127 -4.99 15.01 -14.37
C PHE A 127 -4.71 15.84 -15.63
N GLY A 128 -3.65 15.53 -16.39
CA GLY A 128 -3.27 16.27 -17.60
C GLY A 128 -2.73 17.67 -17.33
N VAL A 129 -2.41 17.99 -16.07
CA VAL A 129 -1.86 19.28 -15.63
C VAL A 129 -0.69 19.03 -14.69
N ASN A 130 0.27 19.96 -14.64
CA ASN A 130 1.34 19.89 -13.65
C ASN A 130 0.79 20.23 -12.27
N ALA A 131 1.30 19.56 -11.24
CA ALA A 131 1.05 19.96 -9.87
C ALA A 131 1.95 21.12 -9.46
N ASP A 132 1.41 22.04 -8.65
CA ASP A 132 2.20 23.09 -8.00
C ASP A 132 2.96 22.55 -6.76
N SER A 133 2.66 21.32 -6.33
CA SER A 133 3.26 20.63 -5.19
C SER A 133 3.38 19.13 -5.46
N GLN A 134 4.23 18.45 -4.69
CA GLN A 134 4.22 17.00 -4.56
C GLN A 134 2.82 16.51 -4.18
N ILE A 135 2.31 15.54 -4.95
CA ILE A 135 1.01 14.91 -4.68
C ILE A 135 1.24 13.40 -4.71
N PRO A 136 1.09 12.73 -3.56
CA PRO A 136 1.35 11.30 -3.47
C PRO A 136 0.31 10.50 -4.27
N TYR A 137 0.62 9.23 -4.49
CA TYR A 137 -0.25 8.30 -5.18
C TYR A 137 -0.36 6.98 -4.41
N SER A 138 -1.53 6.34 -4.52
CA SER A 138 -1.74 5.00 -3.97
C SER A 138 -1.19 3.94 -4.94
N HIS A 139 -0.62 2.86 -4.40
CA HIS A 139 -0.04 1.79 -5.22
C HIS A 139 -0.14 0.42 -4.57
N LEU A 140 -0.05 -0.63 -5.39
CA LEU A 140 0.04 -2.03 -4.97
C LEU A 140 1.46 -2.53 -5.23
N GLY A 141 2.11 -3.09 -4.22
CA GLY A 141 3.53 -3.47 -4.31
C GLY A 141 4.48 -2.27 -4.28
N GLY A 142 5.78 -2.54 -4.41
CA GLY A 142 6.81 -1.50 -4.49
C GLY A 142 7.40 -1.10 -3.14
N HIS A 143 7.84 0.16 -3.04
CA HIS A 143 8.53 0.71 -1.89
C HIS A 143 7.61 1.64 -1.08
N SER A 144 7.87 1.70 0.23
CA SER A 144 7.21 2.66 1.11
C SER A 144 7.76 4.06 0.85
N ALA A 145 6.86 5.05 0.73
CA ALA A 145 7.24 6.47 0.64
C ALA A 145 7.92 6.96 1.93
N HIS A 146 7.66 6.28 3.04
CA HIS A 146 8.21 6.58 4.37
C HIS A 146 9.41 5.68 4.74
N GLY A 147 9.79 4.76 3.87
CA GLY A 147 10.90 3.84 4.04
C GLY A 147 10.62 2.64 4.95
N LYS A 148 11.13 1.49 4.55
CA LYS A 148 11.09 0.25 5.34
C LYS A 148 12.03 0.32 6.54
N SER A 149 13.18 1.01 6.42
CA SER A 149 14.16 1.09 7.50
C SER A 149 13.59 1.67 8.79
N ALA A 150 12.68 2.65 8.68
CA ALA A 150 12.04 3.30 9.82
C ALA A 150 11.17 2.33 10.65
N VAL A 151 10.53 1.35 9.99
CA VAL A 151 9.62 0.37 10.61
C VAL A 151 10.22 -1.03 10.72
N PHE A 152 11.48 -1.21 10.33
CA PHE A 152 12.11 -2.53 10.21
C PHE A 152 12.04 -3.35 11.50
N ALA A 153 12.31 -2.72 12.65
CA ALA A 153 12.28 -3.38 13.95
C ALA A 153 10.86 -3.84 14.32
N LEU A 154 9.87 -2.97 14.11
CA LEU A 154 8.45 -3.28 14.34
C LEU A 154 8.01 -4.43 13.44
N LEU A 155 8.31 -4.38 12.14
CA LEU A 155 7.95 -5.44 11.20
C LEU A 155 8.57 -6.79 11.59
N HIS A 156 9.79 -6.82 12.12
CA HIS A 156 10.39 -8.06 12.64
C HIS A 156 9.68 -8.62 13.86
N GLU A 157 9.10 -7.76 14.68
CA GLU A 157 8.34 -8.18 15.87
C GLU A 157 6.94 -8.68 15.50
N VAL A 158 6.22 -7.95 14.64
CA VAL A 158 4.81 -8.23 14.33
C VAL A 158 4.61 -9.19 13.15
N LEU A 159 5.62 -9.33 12.29
CA LEU A 159 5.68 -10.24 11.14
C LEU A 159 7.01 -11.01 11.15
N PRO A 160 7.23 -11.92 12.10
CA PRO A 160 8.53 -12.60 12.24
C PRO A 160 8.88 -13.44 11.00
N LEU A 161 10.08 -13.21 10.46
CA LEU A 161 10.57 -13.86 9.25
C LEU A 161 11.18 -15.24 9.56
N GLY A 162 10.98 -16.17 8.63
CA GLY A 162 11.76 -17.42 8.56
C GLY A 162 13.02 -17.26 7.70
N ASP A 163 13.81 -18.33 7.60
CA ASP A 163 15.01 -18.35 6.75
C ASP A 163 14.65 -18.07 5.27
N GLY A 164 15.24 -17.01 4.70
CA GLY A 164 15.01 -16.60 3.30
C GLY A 164 13.65 -15.96 3.03
N ASP A 165 12.92 -15.58 4.08
CA ASP A 165 11.66 -14.81 4.00
C ASP A 165 11.94 -13.31 4.09
N GLU A 166 11.00 -12.49 3.60
CA GLU A 166 11.13 -11.03 3.52
C GLU A 166 9.78 -10.35 3.77
N HIS A 167 9.79 -9.12 4.30
CA HIS A 167 8.60 -8.27 4.29
C HIS A 167 8.45 -7.56 2.96
N TYR A 168 7.24 -7.61 2.41
CA TYR A 168 6.80 -6.83 1.27
C TYR A 168 5.71 -5.84 1.66
N LEU A 169 5.78 -4.66 1.06
CA LEU A 169 4.67 -3.73 1.03
C LEU A 169 3.65 -4.26 0.02
N LEU A 170 2.50 -4.70 0.49
CA LEU A 170 1.41 -5.18 -0.33
C LEU A 170 0.65 -4.02 -0.97
N ALA A 171 0.34 -2.97 -0.20
CA ALA A 171 -0.39 -1.80 -0.67
C ALA A 171 0.00 -0.54 0.13
N SER A 172 -0.15 0.62 -0.50
CA SER A 172 0.03 1.94 0.10
C SER A 172 -1.08 2.87 -0.38
N PHE A 173 -1.72 3.59 0.56
CA PHE A 173 -2.81 4.51 0.29
C PHE A 173 -2.53 5.87 0.88
N GLU A 174 -2.51 6.89 0.03
CA GLU A 174 -2.34 8.27 0.45
C GLU A 174 -3.64 8.91 0.95
N SER A 175 -3.52 9.86 1.87
CA SER A 175 -4.63 10.58 2.49
C SER A 175 -4.68 12.07 2.14
N TRP A 176 -4.22 12.45 0.94
CA TRP A 176 -4.22 13.83 0.45
C TRP A 176 -5.31 14.07 -0.61
N THR A 177 -5.58 13.07 -1.45
CA THR A 177 -6.53 13.19 -2.57
C THR A 177 -7.89 12.55 -2.27
N THR A 178 -8.18 11.38 -2.84
CA THR A 178 -9.48 10.70 -2.74
C THR A 178 -9.81 10.29 -1.30
N LEU A 179 -8.80 9.93 -0.50
CA LEU A 179 -8.96 9.51 0.90
C LEU A 179 -8.55 10.62 1.87
N ASN A 180 -8.80 11.89 1.52
CA ASN A 180 -8.37 13.04 2.32
C ASN A 180 -8.77 12.91 3.80
N GLY A 181 -7.77 12.94 4.68
CA GLY A 181 -7.95 12.92 6.14
C GLY A 181 -8.26 11.56 6.77
N TRP A 182 -8.38 10.48 5.99
CA TRP A 182 -8.60 9.13 6.49
C TRP A 182 -7.46 8.59 7.36
N PHE A 183 -6.21 9.00 7.08
CA PHE A 183 -5.02 8.49 7.76
C PHE A 183 -4.23 9.61 8.46
N GLY A 184 -4.88 10.73 8.77
CA GLY A 184 -4.24 11.92 9.33
C GLY A 184 -3.98 12.99 8.27
N ASP A 185 -3.24 14.03 8.65
CA ASP A 185 -2.88 15.13 7.76
C ASP A 185 -1.75 14.68 6.82
N ALA A 186 -2.09 14.41 5.56
CA ALA A 186 -1.18 13.87 4.54
C ALA A 186 -0.59 12.48 4.86
N GLY A 187 -1.22 11.72 5.75
CA GLY A 187 -0.75 10.39 6.15
C GLY A 187 -0.92 9.32 5.06
N THR A 188 -0.27 8.17 5.29
CA THR A 188 -0.36 7.01 4.40
C THR A 188 -0.79 5.77 5.19
N LEU A 189 -1.72 4.97 4.66
CA LEU A 189 -1.94 3.61 5.13
C LEU A 189 -1.08 2.64 4.32
N GLU A 190 -0.20 1.93 5.00
CA GLU A 190 0.62 0.86 4.43
C GLU A 190 0.15 -0.51 4.90
N VAL A 191 0.14 -1.48 3.99
CA VAL A 191 -0.19 -2.88 4.28
C VAL A 191 1.04 -3.73 4.02
N TRP A 192 1.60 -4.34 5.06
CA TRP A 192 2.80 -5.16 5.01
C TRP A 192 2.46 -6.64 5.16
N ILE A 193 3.16 -7.50 4.43
CA ILE A 193 2.98 -8.95 4.46
C ILE A 193 4.34 -9.65 4.34
N ARG A 194 4.47 -10.86 4.90
CA ARG A 194 5.63 -11.70 4.61
C ARG A 194 5.51 -12.34 3.24
N LYS A 195 6.62 -12.49 2.52
CA LYS A 195 6.69 -13.21 1.25
C LYS A 195 6.10 -14.61 1.36
N GLN A 196 6.39 -15.32 2.45
CA GLN A 196 5.81 -16.64 2.70
C GLN A 196 4.29 -16.61 2.88
N ASP A 197 3.75 -15.60 3.58
CA ASP A 197 2.30 -15.45 3.77
C ASP A 197 1.60 -15.15 2.45
N LEU A 198 2.19 -14.28 1.64
CA LEU A 198 1.71 -14.01 0.29
C LEU A 198 1.67 -15.28 -0.56
N ALA A 199 2.76 -16.05 -0.59
CA ALA A 199 2.86 -17.29 -1.35
C ALA A 199 1.85 -18.36 -0.89
N GLN A 200 1.47 -18.33 0.39
CA GLN A 200 0.47 -19.22 0.99
C GLN A 200 -0.94 -18.61 1.03
N GLN A 201 -1.13 -17.43 0.45
CA GLN A 201 -2.40 -16.69 0.41
C GLN A 201 -2.98 -16.40 1.82
N ARG A 202 -2.13 -16.24 2.83
CA ARG A 202 -2.48 -15.87 4.22
C ARG A 202 -2.55 -14.36 4.40
N PHE A 203 -3.45 -13.72 3.64
CA PHE A 203 -3.59 -12.26 3.66
C PHE A 203 -4.09 -11.72 4.99
N ASP A 204 -4.77 -12.55 5.79
CA ASP A 204 -5.23 -12.22 7.14
C ASP A 204 -4.08 -12.06 8.15
N GLU A 205 -2.86 -12.50 7.82
CA GLU A 205 -1.66 -12.26 8.62
C GLU A 205 -1.00 -10.90 8.34
N ALA A 206 -1.48 -10.13 7.36
CA ALA A 206 -0.93 -8.83 7.02
C ALA A 206 -1.06 -7.81 8.19
N TRP A 207 -0.12 -6.87 8.20
CA TRP A 207 -0.04 -5.80 9.18
C TRP A 207 -0.32 -4.44 8.53
N CYS A 208 -1.21 -3.64 9.12
CA CYS A 208 -1.49 -2.28 8.63
C CYS A 208 -0.74 -1.25 9.48
N LEU A 209 -0.20 -0.21 8.84
CA LEU A 209 0.46 0.92 9.49
C LEU A 209 -0.11 2.24 8.96
N ILE A 210 -0.53 3.13 9.85
CA ILE A 210 -0.72 4.54 9.50
C ILE A 210 0.61 5.26 9.73
N ARG A 211 1.16 5.85 8.66
CA ARG A 211 2.46 6.54 8.63
C ARG A 211 2.24 8.04 8.47
N ASN A 212 2.74 8.81 9.43
CA ASN A 212 2.64 10.28 9.54
C ASN A 212 4.00 10.94 9.84
N ASP A 213 5.08 10.16 9.73
CA ASP A 213 6.45 10.54 10.08
C ASP A 213 7.22 11.18 8.91
#